data_AF-A0A024WME4-F1
#
_entry.id   AF-A0A024WME4-F1
#
_cell.length_a   1.000
_cell.length_b   1.000
_cell.length_c   1.000
_cell.angle_alpha   90.00
_cell.angle_beta   90.00
_cell.angle_gamma   90.00
#
_symmetry.space_group_name_H-M   'P 1'
#
loop_
_entity.id
_entity.type
_entity.pdbx_description
1 polymer ?
#
loop_
_entity_poly.entity_id
_entity_poly.type
_entity_poly.pdbx_seq_one_letter_code
_entity_poly.pdbx_strand_id
1 'polypeptide(L)'
;MGIILISYLLKQNKILILYFFQNIISYNNDAEKYQKRLENLLKYFSKHNIKDGSYKNFYVMGGESNYLFKCNEEATLYSVPENEWRHYKKFVDYDTVQEILNISEKCLEKVIKDFGLCAQIQRKEKSIGLVPNKIPSLNIKNEQKNYMIKYEVLEEAVIRIKKEIIKNKITAPYCAFNGGQDLWVDVGNKAEGLLILQKLLKIQKKKCCHIGDQFLHSGNDFPTRLDLYIFCSLTLWVSNPQETKACLKSIMHLNIKSFIPEVLYENQ
;
A
#
# COMPACT_ATOMS: atom_id res chain seq x y z
N MET A 1 19.35 2.30 -8.79
CA MET A 1 19.18 3.76 -8.98
C MET A 1 18.04 4.35 -8.14
N GLY A 2 16.80 3.85 -8.19
CA GLY A 2 15.70 4.37 -7.35
C GLY A 2 15.98 4.38 -5.82
N ILE A 3 16.64 3.35 -5.30
CA ILE A 3 17.11 3.26 -3.90
C ILE A 3 18.05 4.44 -3.53
N ILE A 4 18.92 4.83 -4.46
CA ILE A 4 19.89 5.92 -4.26
C ILE A 4 19.16 7.26 -4.17
N LEU A 5 18.19 7.50 -5.07
CA LEU A 5 17.39 8.72 -5.06
C LEU A 5 16.59 8.86 -3.76
N ILE A 6 15.97 7.76 -3.30
CA ILE A 6 15.27 7.70 -2.01
C ILE A 6 16.21 8.07 -0.85
N SER A 7 17.40 7.45 -0.79
CA SER A 7 18.39 7.76 0.24
C SER A 7 18.78 9.23 0.24
N TYR A 8 18.98 9.83 -0.93
CA TYR A 8 19.37 11.22 -1.07
C TYR A 8 18.25 12.19 -0.67
N LEU A 9 16.99 11.88 -0.99
CA LEU A 9 15.84 12.65 -0.54
C LEU A 9 15.77 12.70 0.99
N LEU A 10 15.97 11.56 1.67
CA LEU A 10 16.00 11.50 3.14
C LEU A 10 17.11 12.41 3.73
N LYS A 11 18.28 12.46 3.09
CA LYS A 11 19.40 13.34 3.49
C LYS A 11 19.09 14.84 3.31
N GLN A 12 18.22 15.20 2.37
CA GLN A 12 17.74 16.57 2.20
C GLN A 12 16.65 16.95 3.24
N ASN A 13 16.56 16.23 4.37
CA ASN A 13 15.52 16.36 5.39
C ASN A 13 14.09 16.22 4.83
N LYS A 14 13.92 15.53 3.69
CA LYS A 14 12.60 15.16 3.22
C LYS A 14 12.15 13.93 4.00
N ILE A 15 10.90 13.94 4.41
CA ILE A 15 10.25 12.78 5.00
C ILE A 15 9.82 11.88 3.86
N LEU A 16 10.23 10.61 3.92
CA LEU A 16 9.79 9.61 2.95
C LEU A 16 8.89 8.61 3.65
N ILE A 17 7.75 8.36 3.01
CA ILE A 17 6.75 7.42 3.47
C ILE A 17 6.55 6.40 2.36
N LEU A 18 6.71 5.12 2.69
CA LEU A 18 6.38 4.03 1.80
C LEU A 18 5.08 3.34 2.25
N TYR A 19 4.16 3.21 1.30
CA TYR A 19 2.97 2.37 1.45
C TYR A 19 3.26 1.00 0.85
N PHE A 20 3.03 -0.07 1.62
CA PHE A 20 3.21 -1.44 1.14
C PHE A 20 1.88 -2.06 0.76
N PHE A 21 1.69 -2.41 -0.52
CA PHE A 21 0.48 -3.13 -0.91
C PHE A 21 0.53 -4.16 -2.03
N GLN A 22 1.54 -4.22 -2.90
CA GLN A 22 1.46 -5.22 -3.97
C GLN A 22 1.70 -6.63 -3.42
N ASN A 23 0.76 -7.54 -3.66
CA ASN A 23 0.76 -8.95 -3.26
C ASN A 23 0.90 -9.21 -1.75
N ILE A 24 -0.28 -9.32 -1.10
CA ILE A 24 -0.58 -10.20 0.04
C ILE A 24 0.29 -9.95 1.28
N ILE A 25 -0.25 -9.13 2.20
CA ILE A 25 -0.47 -9.42 3.64
C ILE A 25 -0.37 -8.14 4.48
N SER A 26 -1.48 -7.73 5.11
CA SER A 26 -1.43 -7.08 6.43
C SER A 26 -0.73 -8.04 7.40
N TYR A 27 0.55 -7.83 7.71
CA TYR A 27 1.32 -8.74 8.57
C TYR A 27 1.07 -8.46 10.06
N ASN A 28 -0.02 -7.77 10.38
CA ASN A 28 -0.26 -7.17 11.69
C ASN A 28 0.95 -6.29 12.07
N ASN A 29 1.39 -6.35 13.33
CA ASN A 29 2.56 -5.61 13.82
C ASN A 29 3.90 -6.33 13.57
N ASP A 30 3.95 -7.36 12.72
CA ASP A 30 5.17 -8.12 12.40
C ASP A 30 6.10 -7.34 11.45
N ALA A 31 7.00 -6.56 12.05
CA ALA A 31 7.93 -5.70 11.32
C ALA A 31 8.90 -6.48 10.42
N GLU A 32 9.26 -7.72 10.76
CA GLU A 32 10.21 -8.54 10.00
C GLU A 32 9.69 -8.87 8.61
N LYS A 33 8.39 -9.15 8.49
CA LYS A 33 7.76 -9.45 7.21
C LYS A 33 7.69 -8.23 6.30
N TYR A 34 7.44 -7.04 6.85
CA TYR A 34 7.55 -5.78 6.11
C TYR A 34 9.00 -5.51 5.70
N GLN A 35 9.95 -5.74 6.61
CA GLN A 35 11.38 -5.54 6.37
C GLN A 35 11.90 -6.42 5.25
N LYS A 36 11.48 -7.69 5.18
CA LYS A 36 11.87 -8.61 4.10
C LYS A 36 11.54 -8.05 2.71
N ARG A 37 10.45 -7.30 2.58
CA ARG A 37 10.07 -6.64 1.31
C ARG A 37 10.94 -5.42 0.98
N LEU A 38 11.50 -4.80 2.00
CA LEU A 38 12.34 -3.61 1.93
C LEU A 38 13.82 -3.90 2.11
N GLU A 39 14.20 -5.17 2.18
CA GLU A 39 15.52 -5.56 2.67
C GLU A 39 16.65 -4.90 1.88
N ASN A 40 16.53 -4.83 0.55
CA ASN A 40 17.53 -4.19 -0.31
C ASN A 40 17.59 -2.66 -0.11
N LEU A 41 16.47 -2.01 0.19
CA LEU A 41 16.43 -0.57 0.51
C LEU A 41 17.07 -0.31 1.88
N LEU A 42 16.71 -1.10 2.89
CA LEU A 42 17.22 -0.98 4.25
C LEU A 42 18.71 -1.32 4.34
N LYS A 43 19.19 -2.31 3.58
CA LYS A 43 20.63 -2.60 3.39
C LYS A 43 21.40 -1.44 2.76
N TYR A 44 20.73 -0.60 1.97
CA TYR A 44 21.33 0.64 1.47
C TYR A 44 21.35 1.71 2.57
N PHE A 45 20.28 1.82 3.35
CA PHE A 45 20.22 2.75 4.49
C PHE A 45 21.28 2.47 5.55
N SER A 46 21.57 1.22 5.86
CA SER A 46 22.63 0.86 6.82
C SER A 46 24.01 1.41 6.45
N LYS A 47 24.26 1.62 5.14
CA LYS A 47 25.52 2.16 4.63
C LYS A 47 25.50 3.68 4.49
N HIS A 48 24.35 4.27 4.18
CA HIS A 48 24.27 5.66 3.72
C HIS A 48 23.41 6.59 4.56
N ASN A 49 22.50 6.10 5.40
CA ASN A 49 21.48 6.92 6.08
C ASN A 49 21.53 6.86 7.61
N ILE A 50 22.47 6.12 8.20
CA ILE A 50 22.61 5.99 9.66
C ILE A 50 23.37 7.17 10.26
N LYS A 51 24.57 7.47 9.75
CA LYS A 51 25.49 8.47 10.33
C LYS A 51 24.91 9.89 10.39
N ASP A 52 24.09 10.26 9.42
CA ASP A 52 23.45 11.59 9.35
C ASP A 52 22.07 11.64 10.01
N GLY A 53 21.61 10.53 10.60
CA GLY A 53 20.31 10.44 11.26
C GLY A 53 19.10 10.44 10.32
N SER A 54 19.31 10.44 9.00
CA SER A 54 18.23 10.55 8.02
C SER A 54 17.25 9.37 8.04
N TYR A 55 17.67 8.21 8.56
CA TYR A 55 16.80 7.06 8.81
C TYR A 55 15.58 7.36 9.69
N LYS A 56 15.66 8.35 10.60
CA LYS A 56 14.56 8.74 11.50
C LYS A 56 13.36 9.32 10.76
N ASN A 57 13.56 9.80 9.52
CA ASN A 57 12.53 10.38 8.66
C ASN A 57 11.87 9.36 7.73
N PHE A 58 12.19 8.06 7.89
CA PHE A 58 11.63 6.98 7.10
C PHE A 58 10.49 6.28 7.86
N TYR A 59 9.32 6.24 7.24
CA TYR A 59 8.12 5.63 7.79
C TYR A 59 7.54 4.62 6.80
N VAL A 60 6.96 3.54 7.34
CA VAL A 60 6.23 2.53 6.57
C VAL A 60 4.82 2.42 7.13
N MET A 61 3.82 2.56 6.25
CA MET A 61 2.41 2.32 6.60
C MET A 61 1.94 1.01 5.95
N GLY A 62 1.64 0.02 6.79
CA GLY A 62 1.12 -1.29 6.42
C GLY A 62 -0.40 -1.38 6.60
N GLY A 63 -1.04 -2.23 5.79
CA GLY A 63 -2.49 -2.45 5.89
C GLY A 63 -3.30 -1.17 5.62
N GLU A 64 -2.84 -0.36 4.67
CA GLU A 64 -3.38 0.93 4.21
C GLU A 64 -3.25 2.04 5.25
N SER A 65 -3.86 1.86 6.42
CA SER A 65 -3.86 2.82 7.52
C SER A 65 -3.80 2.13 8.90
N ASN A 66 -3.27 0.91 8.99
CA ASN A 66 -3.44 0.06 10.17
C ASN A 66 -2.16 -0.20 10.99
N TYR A 67 -0.98 -0.24 10.38
CA TYR A 67 0.26 -0.58 11.07
C TYR A 67 1.36 0.40 10.69
N LEU A 68 1.91 1.10 11.67
CA LEU A 68 2.96 2.08 11.46
C LEU A 68 4.31 1.52 11.90
N PHE A 69 5.33 1.66 11.06
CA PHE A 69 6.69 1.25 11.38
C PHE A 69 7.68 2.40 11.11
N LYS A 70 8.77 2.38 11.88
CA LYS A 70 9.92 3.28 11.74
C LYS A 70 11.21 2.48 11.59
N CYS A 71 12.27 3.16 11.17
CA CYS A 71 13.62 2.61 11.07
C CYS A 71 14.46 2.95 12.31
N ASN A 72 15.26 2.01 12.80
CA ASN A 72 16.26 2.23 13.86
C ASN A 72 17.68 2.40 13.31
N GLU A 73 18.68 2.50 14.18
CA GLU A 73 20.08 2.74 13.82
C GLU A 73 20.76 1.54 13.16
N GLU A 74 20.21 0.33 13.33
CA GLU A 74 20.62 -0.90 12.66
C GLU A 74 19.96 -1.06 11.28
N ALA A 75 19.26 -0.04 10.78
CA ALA A 75 18.45 -0.08 9.56
C ALA A 75 17.37 -1.19 9.57
N THR A 76 16.80 -1.46 10.75
CA THR A 76 15.75 -2.46 10.96
C THR A 76 14.42 -1.75 11.26
N LEU A 77 13.31 -2.35 10.81
CA LEU A 77 11.98 -1.83 11.09
C LEU A 77 11.52 -2.23 12.50
N TYR A 78 10.89 -1.31 13.19
CA TYR A 78 10.15 -1.58 14.42
C TYR A 78 8.74 -1.00 14.35
N SER A 79 7.80 -1.68 15.00
CA SER A 79 6.41 -1.21 15.11
C SER A 79 6.33 0.00 16.03
N VAL A 80 5.62 1.04 15.58
CA VAL A 80 5.28 2.20 16.40
C VAL A 80 4.02 1.88 17.20
N PRO A 81 4.07 1.94 18.55
CA PRO A 81 2.92 1.67 19.39
C PRO A 81 1.67 2.44 18.98
N GLU A 82 0.51 1.78 18.90
CA GLU A 82 -0.73 2.41 18.41
C GLU A 82 -1.13 3.65 19.23
N ASN A 83 -0.87 3.68 20.54
CA ASN A 83 -1.16 4.82 21.40
C ASN A 83 -0.43 6.12 20.99
N GLU A 84 0.65 6.04 20.21
CA GLU A 84 1.38 7.22 19.73
C GLU A 84 0.73 7.90 18.52
N TRP A 85 -0.14 7.22 17.78
CA TRP A 85 -0.65 7.73 16.49
C TRP A 85 -2.13 7.43 16.21
N ARG A 86 -2.76 6.52 16.94
CA ARG A 86 -4.16 6.10 16.72
C ARG A 86 -5.16 7.24 16.84
N HIS A 87 -4.90 8.25 17.67
CA HIS A 87 -5.75 9.45 17.80
C HIS A 87 -5.82 10.31 16.53
N TYR A 88 -4.93 10.09 15.54
CA TYR A 88 -5.02 10.75 14.23
C TYR A 88 -5.93 10.01 13.23
N LYS A 89 -6.25 8.74 13.51
CA LYS A 89 -7.08 7.85 12.68
C LYS A 89 -8.57 7.96 13.07
N LYS A 90 -9.48 7.82 12.09
CA LYS A 90 -10.91 7.75 12.42
C LYS A 90 -11.18 6.43 13.13
N PHE A 91 -11.81 6.50 14.30
CA PHE A 91 -12.19 5.28 15.03
C PHE A 91 -13.25 4.51 14.22
N VAL A 92 -13.02 3.20 14.10
CA VAL A 92 -13.99 2.21 13.60
C VAL A 92 -14.11 1.17 14.70
N ASP A 93 -15.33 0.91 15.14
CA ASP A 93 -15.58 -0.09 16.17
C ASP A 93 -15.31 -1.50 15.65
N TYR A 94 -15.01 -2.40 16.58
CA TYR A 94 -14.62 -3.77 16.26
C TYR A 94 -15.74 -4.52 15.52
N ASP A 95 -17.00 -4.31 15.89
CA ASP A 95 -18.13 -5.00 15.29
C ASP A 95 -18.29 -4.61 13.82
N THR A 96 -18.18 -3.32 13.49
CA THR A 96 -18.18 -2.82 12.10
C THR A 96 -17.01 -3.40 11.30
N VAL A 97 -15.81 -3.51 11.88
CA VAL A 97 -14.68 -4.19 11.22
C VAL A 97 -15.07 -5.63 10.90
N GLN A 98 -15.57 -6.38 11.88
CA GLN A 98 -15.95 -7.79 11.68
C GLN A 98 -17.13 -7.93 10.70
N GLU A 99 -18.08 -7.00 10.70
CA GLU A 99 -19.21 -7.00 9.78
C GLU A 99 -18.77 -6.86 8.32
N ILE A 100 -17.84 -5.93 8.03
CA ILE A 100 -17.24 -5.79 6.69
C ILE A 100 -16.58 -7.12 6.27
N LEU A 101 -15.80 -7.74 7.16
CA LEU A 101 -15.12 -9.00 6.87
C LEU A 101 -16.11 -10.16 6.67
N ASN A 102 -17.18 -10.23 7.47
CA ASN A 102 -18.24 -11.24 7.36
C ASN A 102 -19.03 -11.11 6.05
N ILE A 103 -19.39 -9.89 5.65
CA ILE A 103 -20.05 -9.62 4.36
C ILE A 103 -19.14 -10.04 3.21
N SER A 104 -17.87 -9.66 3.28
CA SER A 104 -16.88 -10.00 2.25
C SER A 104 -16.68 -11.51 2.13
N GLU A 105 -16.56 -12.22 3.26
CA GLU A 105 -16.40 -13.68 3.30
C GLU A 105 -17.56 -14.37 2.58
N LYS A 106 -18.80 -14.06 2.94
CA LYS A 106 -20.01 -14.61 2.29
C LYS A 106 -20.05 -14.32 0.80
N CYS A 107 -19.65 -13.11 0.38
CA CYS A 107 -19.57 -12.74 -1.03
C CYS A 107 -18.52 -13.59 -1.77
N LEU A 108 -17.34 -13.76 -1.17
CA LEU A 108 -16.24 -14.54 -1.76
C LEU A 108 -16.57 -16.04 -1.83
N GLU A 109 -17.21 -16.60 -0.79
CA GLU A 109 -17.72 -17.99 -0.82
C GLU A 109 -18.66 -18.21 -1.99
N LYS A 110 -19.58 -17.26 -2.21
CA LYS A 110 -20.49 -17.29 -3.34
C LYS A 110 -19.77 -17.16 -4.68
N VAL A 111 -18.76 -16.29 -4.80
CA VAL A 111 -17.95 -16.15 -6.01
C VAL A 111 -17.17 -17.45 -6.31
N ILE A 112 -16.55 -18.06 -5.30
CA ILE A 112 -15.87 -19.35 -5.45
C ILE A 112 -16.82 -20.41 -6.01
N LYS A 113 -18.05 -20.47 -5.47
CA LYS A 113 -19.08 -21.41 -5.94
C LYS A 113 -19.61 -21.09 -7.34
N ASP A 114 -19.97 -19.83 -7.60
CA ASP A 114 -20.59 -19.40 -8.86
C ASP A 114 -19.64 -19.61 -10.06
N PHE A 115 -18.33 -19.49 -9.86
CA PHE A 115 -17.32 -19.62 -10.93
C PHE A 115 -16.43 -20.87 -10.82
N GLY A 116 -16.68 -21.76 -9.85
CA GLY A 116 -15.90 -22.99 -9.67
C GLY A 116 -14.40 -22.75 -9.44
N LEU A 117 -14.05 -21.75 -8.62
CA LEU A 117 -12.66 -21.32 -8.44
C LEU A 117 -11.86 -22.29 -7.56
N CYS A 118 -10.65 -22.61 -7.97
CA CYS A 118 -9.66 -23.28 -7.12
C CYS A 118 -8.90 -22.23 -6.29
N ALA A 119 -9.61 -21.61 -5.35
CA ALA A 119 -9.09 -20.57 -4.46
C ALA A 119 -9.55 -20.79 -3.02
N GLN A 120 -8.92 -20.09 -2.09
CA GLN A 120 -9.26 -20.10 -0.67
C GLN A 120 -9.45 -18.67 -0.16
N ILE A 121 -10.22 -18.56 0.92
CA ILE A 121 -10.42 -17.30 1.62
C ILE A 121 -9.39 -17.22 2.75
N GLN A 122 -8.63 -16.13 2.82
CA GLN A 122 -7.69 -15.85 3.89
C GLN A 122 -8.14 -14.64 4.69
N ARG A 123 -8.65 -14.89 5.91
CA ARG A 123 -9.08 -13.85 6.85
C ARG A 123 -7.97 -13.46 7.82
N LYS A 124 -7.92 -12.18 8.18
CA LYS A 124 -6.99 -11.55 9.13
C LYS A 124 -7.77 -10.64 10.08
N GLU A 125 -7.06 -9.96 10.98
CA GLU A 125 -7.65 -9.08 11.99
C GLU A 125 -8.49 -7.95 11.37
N LYS A 126 -7.96 -7.29 10.34
CA LYS A 126 -8.58 -6.12 9.69
C LYS A 126 -8.65 -6.25 8.17
N SER A 127 -8.49 -7.47 7.64
CA SER A 127 -8.61 -7.72 6.20
C SER A 127 -8.96 -9.16 5.86
N ILE A 128 -9.47 -9.35 4.65
CA ILE A 128 -9.85 -10.65 4.10
C ILE A 128 -9.52 -10.69 2.61
N GLY A 129 -9.07 -11.82 2.11
CA GLY A 129 -8.68 -11.94 0.71
C GLY A 129 -9.06 -13.27 0.07
N LEU A 130 -9.21 -13.24 -1.25
CA LEU A 130 -9.37 -14.40 -2.12
C LEU A 130 -8.02 -14.73 -2.73
N VAL A 131 -7.42 -15.84 -2.30
CA VAL A 131 -6.07 -16.25 -2.70
C VAL A 131 -6.14 -17.52 -3.54
N PRO A 132 -5.54 -17.58 -4.75
CA PRO A 132 -5.55 -18.78 -5.55
C PRO A 132 -4.78 -19.93 -4.88
N ASN A 133 -5.29 -21.15 -5.03
CA ASN A 133 -4.60 -22.35 -4.55
C ASN A 133 -3.40 -22.68 -5.46
N LYS A 134 -2.42 -23.39 -4.90
CA LYS A 134 -1.32 -23.95 -5.69
C LYS A 134 -1.80 -25.21 -6.41
N ILE A 135 -1.53 -25.31 -7.69
CA ILE A 135 -1.84 -26.44 -8.56
C ILE A 135 -0.57 -26.98 -9.24
N PRO A 136 -0.49 -28.28 -9.58
CA PRO A 136 0.65 -28.83 -10.30
C PRO A 136 0.89 -28.14 -11.65
N SER A 137 2.16 -27.89 -11.98
CA SER A 137 2.58 -27.48 -13.33
C SER A 137 2.56 -28.69 -14.26
N LEU A 138 1.96 -28.55 -15.45
CA LEU A 138 1.93 -29.62 -16.46
C LEU A 138 3.31 -29.86 -17.10
N ASN A 139 4.18 -28.85 -17.08
CA ASN A 139 5.42 -28.83 -17.86
C ASN A 139 6.64 -29.32 -17.07
N ILE A 140 6.60 -29.27 -15.73
CA ILE A 140 7.74 -29.61 -14.87
C ILE A 140 7.24 -30.42 -13.67
N LYS A 141 7.72 -31.66 -13.55
CA LYS A 141 7.47 -32.51 -12.37
C LYS A 141 8.03 -31.81 -11.13
N ASN A 142 7.21 -31.70 -10.07
CA ASN A 142 7.49 -31.03 -8.79
C ASN A 142 7.43 -29.49 -8.79
N GLU A 143 7.01 -28.85 -9.87
CA GLU A 143 6.74 -27.41 -9.86
C GLU A 143 5.25 -27.14 -9.56
N GLN A 144 4.98 -26.23 -8.62
CA GLN A 144 3.62 -25.77 -8.31
C GLN A 144 3.44 -24.34 -8.82
N LYS A 145 2.34 -24.08 -9.53
CA LYS A 145 1.94 -22.74 -9.95
C LYS A 145 0.65 -22.33 -9.24
N ASN A 146 0.41 -21.04 -9.09
CA ASN A 146 -0.88 -20.57 -8.61
C ASN A 146 -1.95 -20.83 -9.67
N TYR A 147 -3.13 -21.26 -9.22
CA TYR A 147 -4.33 -21.19 -10.05
C TYR A 147 -4.56 -19.74 -10.50
N MET A 148 -4.96 -19.55 -11.76
CA MET A 148 -5.15 -18.22 -12.31
C MET A 148 -6.64 -17.88 -12.30
N ILE A 149 -7.03 -16.99 -11.39
CA ILE A 149 -8.38 -16.43 -11.37
C ILE A 149 -8.48 -15.41 -12.52
N LYS A 150 -9.55 -15.47 -13.31
CA LYS A 150 -9.78 -14.51 -14.40
C LYS A 150 -9.92 -13.10 -13.83
N TYR A 151 -9.32 -12.12 -14.50
CA TYR A 151 -9.34 -10.72 -14.07
C TYR A 151 -10.77 -10.19 -13.90
N GLU A 152 -11.67 -10.53 -14.83
CA GLU A 152 -13.07 -10.10 -14.81
C GLU A 152 -13.83 -10.69 -13.61
N VAL A 153 -13.46 -11.88 -13.15
CA VAL A 153 -14.05 -12.51 -11.96
C VAL A 153 -13.63 -11.78 -10.69
N LEU A 154 -12.37 -11.32 -10.62
CA LEU A 154 -11.89 -10.49 -9.51
C LEU A 154 -12.60 -9.13 -9.50
N GLU A 155 -12.77 -8.47 -10.65
CA GLU A 155 -13.55 -7.22 -10.74
C GLU A 155 -15.01 -7.40 -10.33
N GLU A 156 -15.67 -8.46 -10.80
CA GLU A 156 -17.04 -8.79 -10.41
C GLU A 156 -17.15 -9.01 -8.88
N ALA A 157 -16.20 -9.72 -8.29
CA ALA A 157 -16.15 -9.94 -6.84
C ALA A 157 -15.98 -8.63 -6.05
N VAL A 158 -15.10 -7.73 -6.51
CA VAL A 158 -14.93 -6.39 -5.90
C VAL A 158 -16.26 -5.61 -5.92
N ILE A 159 -16.97 -5.62 -7.05
CA ILE A 159 -18.25 -4.91 -7.20
C ILE A 159 -19.33 -5.52 -6.29
N ARG A 160 -19.42 -6.85 -6.22
CA ARG A 160 -20.38 -7.55 -5.34
C ARG A 160 -20.17 -7.17 -3.87
N ILE A 161 -18.93 -7.19 -3.41
CA ILE A 161 -18.56 -6.82 -2.04
C ILE A 161 -18.95 -5.35 -1.77
N LYS A 162 -18.55 -4.43 -2.65
CA LYS A 162 -18.89 -3.00 -2.50
C LYS A 162 -20.40 -2.77 -2.42
N LYS A 163 -21.18 -3.44 -3.28
CA LYS A 163 -22.65 -3.32 -3.29
C LYS A 163 -23.29 -3.86 -2.01
N GLU A 164 -22.84 -5.01 -1.49
CA GLU A 164 -23.39 -5.54 -0.24
C GLU A 164 -22.99 -4.68 0.97
N ILE A 165 -21.77 -4.12 1.02
CA ILE A 165 -21.38 -3.17 2.07
C ILE A 165 -22.27 -1.91 2.03
N ILE A 166 -22.54 -1.35 0.84
CA ILE A 166 -23.44 -0.20 0.66
C ILE A 166 -24.87 -0.54 1.12
N LYS A 167 -25.37 -1.72 0.76
CA LYS A 167 -26.70 -2.20 1.14
C LYS A 167 -26.87 -2.34 2.66
N ASN A 168 -25.81 -2.73 3.37
CA ASN A 168 -25.77 -2.76 4.83
C ASN A 168 -25.48 -1.38 5.47
N LYS A 169 -25.42 -0.31 4.68
CA LYS A 169 -25.26 1.10 5.14
C LYS A 169 -23.99 1.35 5.96
N ILE A 170 -22.94 0.57 5.73
CA ILE A 170 -21.65 0.73 6.41
C ILE A 170 -20.92 1.94 5.81
N THR A 171 -20.49 2.87 6.67
CA THR A 171 -19.79 4.11 6.27
C THR A 171 -18.32 4.16 6.72
N ALA A 172 -17.83 3.09 7.36
CA ALA A 172 -16.43 2.97 7.74
C ALA A 172 -15.53 2.93 6.49
N PRO A 173 -14.34 3.56 6.51
CA PRO A 173 -13.42 3.51 5.40
C PRO A 173 -12.87 2.09 5.20
N TYR A 174 -12.98 1.59 3.98
CA TYR A 174 -12.42 0.31 3.56
C TYR A 174 -11.89 0.42 2.13
N CYS A 175 -11.07 -0.55 1.72
CA CYS A 175 -10.58 -0.69 0.37
C CYS A 175 -10.81 -2.13 -0.09
N ALA A 176 -11.66 -2.31 -1.11
CA ALA A 176 -11.79 -3.57 -1.83
C ALA A 176 -11.21 -3.39 -3.24
N PHE A 177 -10.18 -4.16 -3.57
CA PHE A 177 -9.42 -4.00 -4.80
C PHE A 177 -9.01 -5.34 -5.43
N ASN A 178 -8.81 -5.29 -6.74
CA ASN A 178 -8.27 -6.40 -7.52
C ASN A 178 -6.74 -6.28 -7.57
N GLY A 179 -6.03 -7.28 -7.05
CA GLY A 179 -4.56 -7.33 -7.01
C GLY A 179 -3.94 -7.91 -8.30
N GLY A 180 -4.76 -8.27 -9.28
CA GLY A 180 -4.36 -8.85 -10.56
C GLY A 180 -4.39 -10.38 -10.58
N GLN A 181 -3.98 -11.05 -9.50
CA GLN A 181 -4.07 -12.52 -9.36
C GLN A 181 -4.87 -12.96 -8.12
N ASP A 182 -5.22 -12.01 -7.27
CA ASP A 182 -5.92 -12.18 -6.02
C ASP A 182 -6.83 -10.95 -5.77
N LEU A 183 -7.62 -11.00 -4.71
CA LEU A 183 -8.47 -9.88 -4.29
C LEU A 183 -8.34 -9.71 -2.78
N TRP A 184 -8.29 -8.46 -2.34
CA TRP A 184 -8.30 -8.12 -0.91
C TRP A 184 -9.33 -7.07 -0.57
N VAL A 185 -9.85 -7.19 0.64
CA VAL A 185 -10.67 -6.20 1.33
C VAL A 185 -9.98 -5.84 2.63
N ASP A 186 -9.50 -4.61 2.74
CA ASP A 186 -8.86 -4.07 3.94
C ASP A 186 -9.76 -3.02 4.59
N VAL A 187 -9.91 -3.08 5.92
CA VAL A 187 -10.63 -2.05 6.69
C VAL A 187 -9.67 -0.90 6.99
N GLY A 188 -9.57 -0.01 6.01
CA GLY A 188 -8.70 1.16 5.94
C GLY A 188 -8.50 1.58 4.49
N ASN A 189 -7.89 2.74 4.25
CA ASN A 189 -7.50 3.15 2.90
C ASN A 189 -6.24 4.04 2.92
N LYS A 190 -5.54 4.15 1.78
CA LYS A 190 -4.29 4.92 1.66
C LYS A 190 -4.48 6.41 1.94
N ALA A 191 -5.62 6.96 1.52
CA ALA A 191 -5.94 8.37 1.74
C ALA A 191 -5.97 8.70 3.24
N GLU A 192 -6.62 7.87 4.05
CA GLU A 192 -6.61 7.99 5.50
C GLU A 192 -5.19 7.83 6.07
N GLY A 193 -4.43 6.84 5.59
CA GLY A 193 -3.02 6.67 5.97
C GLY A 193 -2.21 7.95 5.75
N LEU A 194 -2.40 8.63 4.61
CA LEU A 194 -1.67 9.86 4.27
C LEU A 194 -2.05 10.99 5.23
N LEU A 195 -3.34 11.12 5.56
CA LEU A 195 -3.82 12.11 6.52
C LEU A 195 -3.30 11.85 7.93
N ILE A 196 -3.23 10.59 8.37
CA ILE A 196 -2.64 10.20 9.66
C ILE A 196 -1.20 10.70 9.72
N LEU A 197 -0.41 10.42 8.68
CA LEU A 197 0.99 10.79 8.63
C LEU A 197 1.21 12.31 8.53
N GLN A 198 0.37 13.01 7.76
CA GLN A 198 0.37 14.47 7.72
C GLN A 198 0.11 15.08 9.10
N LYS A 199 -0.86 14.56 9.85
CA LYS A 199 -1.17 15.04 11.20
C LYS A 199 -0.07 14.68 12.19
N LEU A 200 0.40 13.43 12.19
CA LEU A 200 1.46 12.91 13.05
C LEU A 200 2.75 13.73 12.90
N LEU A 201 3.13 14.02 11.66
CA LEU A 201 4.38 14.71 11.32
C LEU A 201 4.19 16.22 11.16
N LYS A 202 2.96 16.72 11.38
CA LYS A 202 2.57 18.14 11.25
C LYS A 202 2.95 18.75 9.89
N ILE A 203 2.76 17.99 8.81
CA ILE A 203 3.07 18.40 7.43
C ILE A 203 1.81 18.95 6.76
N GLN A 204 1.92 20.13 6.15
CA GLN A 204 0.85 20.71 5.36
C GLN A 204 0.68 19.96 4.03
N LYS A 205 -0.56 19.82 3.55
CA LYS A 205 -0.90 19.16 2.28
C LYS A 205 -0.07 19.64 1.08
N LYS A 206 0.19 20.96 0.99
CA LYS A 206 1.01 21.57 -0.08
C LYS A 206 2.48 21.15 -0.08
N LYS A 207 2.97 20.57 1.03
CA LYS A 207 4.33 20.03 1.18
C LYS A 207 4.36 18.50 1.09
N CYS A 208 3.25 17.87 0.69
CA CYS A 208 3.16 16.43 0.49
C CYS A 208 2.99 16.12 -1.00
N CYS A 209 3.71 15.10 -1.45
CA CYS A 209 3.56 14.51 -2.77
C CYS A 209 3.50 12.99 -2.62
N HIS A 210 2.45 12.37 -3.15
CA HIS A 210 2.31 10.94 -3.28
C HIS A 210 2.77 10.52 -4.68
N ILE A 211 3.41 9.35 -4.78
CA ILE A 211 3.82 8.74 -6.05
C ILE A 211 3.20 7.36 -6.08
N GLY A 212 2.34 7.09 -7.06
CA GLY A 212 1.57 5.86 -7.14
C GLY A 212 1.13 5.55 -8.57
N ASP A 213 0.73 4.30 -8.78
CA ASP A 213 0.19 3.82 -10.04
C ASP A 213 -1.34 3.91 -10.00
N GLN A 214 -1.95 4.58 -10.98
CA GLN A 214 -3.41 4.73 -11.10
C GLN A 214 -4.00 4.06 -12.35
N PHE A 215 -3.31 3.12 -12.99
CA PHE A 215 -3.81 2.44 -14.19
C PHE A 215 -5.02 1.52 -13.90
N LEU A 216 -5.18 1.08 -12.66
CA LEU A 216 -6.30 0.20 -12.27
C LEU A 216 -7.45 1.01 -11.65
N HIS A 217 -8.63 0.95 -12.27
CA HIS A 217 -9.86 1.65 -11.84
C HIS A 217 -10.34 1.21 -10.44
N SER A 218 -10.09 -0.06 -10.08
CA SER A 218 -10.33 -0.65 -8.77
C SER A 218 -9.08 -0.61 -7.87
N GLY A 219 -8.01 0.05 -8.32
CA GLY A 219 -6.71 0.09 -7.64
C GLY A 219 -6.77 0.84 -6.32
N ASN A 220 -5.92 0.42 -5.39
CA ASN A 220 -5.91 0.96 -4.04
C ASN A 220 -5.28 2.36 -3.90
N ASP A 221 -4.58 2.85 -4.93
CA ASP A 221 -4.08 4.23 -5.01
C ASP A 221 -5.14 5.23 -5.48
N PHE A 222 -6.27 4.76 -6.03
CA PHE A 222 -7.36 5.61 -6.53
C PHE A 222 -7.90 6.62 -5.50
N PRO A 223 -8.11 6.26 -4.20
CA PRO A 223 -8.62 7.19 -3.20
C PRO A 223 -7.67 8.36 -2.89
N THR A 224 -6.37 8.24 -3.18
CA THR A 224 -5.38 9.30 -2.83
C THR A 224 -5.56 10.60 -3.62
N ARG A 225 -6.26 10.55 -4.77
CA ARG A 225 -6.54 11.69 -5.66
C ARG A 225 -7.99 12.17 -5.62
N LEU A 226 -8.94 11.23 -5.59
CA LEU A 226 -10.31 11.43 -6.07
C LEU A 226 -11.40 11.30 -5.01
N ASP A 227 -11.06 11.08 -3.74
CA ASP A 227 -12.09 11.23 -2.70
C ASP A 227 -12.52 12.70 -2.71
N LEU A 228 -13.67 12.98 -3.37
CA LEU A 228 -14.14 14.31 -3.78
C LEU A 228 -14.24 15.30 -2.61
N TYR A 229 -14.23 14.77 -1.39
CA TYR A 229 -14.34 15.48 -0.13
C TYR A 229 -13.01 15.73 0.59
N ILE A 230 -11.92 15.04 0.22
CA ILE A 230 -10.61 15.20 0.87
C ILE A 230 -9.47 15.09 -0.15
N PHE A 231 -9.11 16.20 -0.79
CA PHE A 231 -7.78 16.33 -1.42
C PHE A 231 -6.71 16.09 -0.35
N CYS A 232 -6.05 14.93 -0.39
CA CYS A 232 -5.09 14.51 0.63
C CYS A 232 -3.69 15.03 0.33
N SER A 233 -3.23 14.91 -0.91
CA SER A 233 -1.87 15.27 -1.34
C SER A 233 -1.84 15.58 -2.83
N LEU A 234 -0.79 16.27 -3.30
CA LEU A 234 -0.42 16.19 -4.72
C LEU A 234 -0.08 14.73 -5.05
N THR A 235 -0.48 14.21 -6.21
CA THR A 235 -0.17 12.83 -6.62
C THR A 235 0.46 12.82 -8.01
N LEU A 236 1.66 12.26 -8.12
CA LEU A 236 2.30 11.92 -9.39
C LEU A 236 1.89 10.50 -9.78
N TRP A 237 1.29 10.39 -10.96
CA TRP A 237 0.95 9.10 -11.55
C TRP A 237 2.16 8.59 -12.34
N VAL A 238 2.65 7.42 -11.94
CA VAL A 238 3.73 6.70 -12.63
C VAL A 238 3.25 5.31 -13.08
N SER A 239 3.73 4.87 -14.23
CA SER A 239 3.39 3.57 -14.85
C SER A 239 4.49 2.52 -14.71
N ASN A 240 5.71 2.97 -14.42
CA ASN A 240 6.87 2.10 -14.43
C ASN A 240 8.01 2.64 -13.54
N PRO A 241 9.02 1.80 -13.22
CA PRO A 241 10.15 2.21 -12.40
C PRO A 241 11.02 3.32 -13.01
N GLN A 242 11.01 3.52 -14.33
CA GLN A 242 11.81 4.55 -14.97
C GLN A 242 11.19 5.93 -14.77
N GLU A 243 9.88 6.06 -14.99
CA GLU A 243 9.12 7.28 -14.67
C GLU A 243 9.22 7.63 -13.19
N THR A 244 9.18 6.62 -12.31
CA THR A 244 9.40 6.82 -10.87
C THR A 244 10.75 7.47 -10.60
N LYS A 245 11.83 6.99 -11.24
CA LYS A 245 13.16 7.58 -11.08
C LYS A 245 13.26 8.98 -11.65
N ALA A 246 12.68 9.23 -12.83
CA ALA A 246 12.64 10.56 -13.44
C ALA A 246 11.94 11.57 -12.51
N CYS A 247 10.75 11.21 -12.00
CA CYS A 247 10.03 11.99 -10.99
C CYS A 247 10.88 12.26 -9.74
N LEU A 248 11.50 11.22 -9.16
CA LEU A 248 12.34 11.37 -7.96
C LEU A 248 13.57 12.25 -8.21
N LYS A 249 14.20 12.13 -9.38
CA LYS A 249 15.33 12.98 -9.80
C LYS A 249 14.88 14.44 -9.92
N SER A 250 13.72 14.70 -10.50
CA SER A 250 13.13 16.05 -10.55
C SER A 250 12.82 16.60 -9.15
N ILE A 251 12.29 15.78 -8.25
CA ILE A 251 12.04 16.17 -6.86
C ILE A 251 13.34 16.51 -6.12
N MET A 252 14.44 15.77 -6.37
CA MET A 252 15.75 16.04 -5.75
C MET A 252 16.33 17.40 -6.14
N HIS A 253 16.05 17.87 -7.35
CA HIS A 253 16.55 19.12 -7.90
C HIS A 253 15.53 20.27 -7.82
N LEU A 254 14.46 20.12 -7.04
CA LEU A 254 13.52 21.22 -6.77
C LEU A 254 14.29 22.46 -6.30
N ASN A 255 13.96 23.61 -6.90
CA ASN A 255 14.58 24.93 -6.71
C ASN A 255 15.95 25.14 -7.38
N ILE A 256 16.48 24.16 -8.12
CA ILE A 256 17.68 24.34 -8.96
C ILE A 256 17.22 24.83 -10.34
N LYS A 257 17.37 26.13 -10.62
CA LYS A 257 16.90 26.76 -11.87
C LYS A 257 17.56 26.20 -13.13
N SER A 258 18.77 25.67 -13.02
CA SER A 258 19.50 25.06 -14.15
C SER A 258 19.03 23.64 -14.47
N PHE A 259 18.23 23.02 -13.60
CA PHE A 259 17.68 21.68 -13.82
C PHE A 259 16.32 21.78 -14.48
N ILE A 260 16.15 21.11 -15.62
CA ILE A 260 14.86 21.00 -16.31
C ILE A 260 14.14 19.76 -15.75
N PRO A 261 12.93 19.89 -15.16
CA PRO A 261 12.17 18.75 -14.67
C PRO A 261 11.82 17.76 -15.79
N GLU A 262 11.96 16.48 -15.48
CA GLU A 262 11.64 15.34 -16.35
C GLU A 262 10.82 14.30 -15.59
N VAL A 263 9.91 13.62 -16.27
CA VAL A 263 9.00 12.62 -15.69
C VAL A 263 8.97 11.29 -16.46
N LEU A 264 9.55 11.23 -17.66
CA LEU A 264 9.53 10.05 -18.54
C LEU A 264 10.85 9.27 -18.51
N TYR A 265 11.98 9.96 -18.64
CA TYR A 265 13.30 9.34 -18.83
C TYR A 265 14.29 9.82 -17.78
N GLU A 266 15.06 8.90 -17.20
CA GLU A 266 16.06 9.26 -16.19
C GLU A 266 17.34 9.87 -16.81
N ASN A 267 17.72 9.42 -18.00
CA ASN A 267 19.04 9.64 -18.61
C ASN A 267 18.99 10.22 -20.03
N GLN A 268 17.91 10.92 -20.39
CA GLN A 268 17.84 11.69 -21.64
C GLN A 268 18.16 13.16 -21.38
#